data_AF-A0A9E8SER1-F1
#
_entry.id   AF-A0A9E8SER1-F1
#
_cell.length_a   1.000
_cell.length_b   1.000
_cell.length_c   1.000
_cell.angle_alpha   90.00
_cell.angle_beta   90.00
_cell.angle_gamma   90.00
#
_symmetry.space_group_name_H-M   'P 1'
#
loop_
_entity.id
_entity.type
_entity.pdbx_description
1 polymer ?
#
loop_
_entity_poly.entity_id
_entity_poly.type
_entity_poly.pdbx_seq_one_letter_code
_entity_poly.pdbx_strand_id
1 'polypeptide(L)'
;MRQTITKSDKNLKILNNLIVNGFYNGYVGTKKFELMRNRFPNNHRIIGISNDGKNYDLKFDFKSPLNIAVKFLLTLGILISIISLIKGNWILPIVVVIFGLIILIDFKLKEKKEINFFTDKLLVFHKTEFE
;
A
#
# COMPACT_ATOMS: atom_id res chain seq x y z
N MET A 1 7.61 -9.64 7.52
CA MET A 1 8.57 -9.78 6.39
C MET A 1 8.15 -8.82 5.28
N ARG A 2 9.08 -8.08 4.69
CA ARG A 2 8.80 -7.32 3.46
C ARG A 2 8.73 -8.33 2.32
N GLN A 3 7.62 -8.35 1.59
CA GLN A 3 7.51 -9.21 0.43
C GLN A 3 8.27 -8.59 -0.74
N THR A 4 8.92 -9.44 -1.52
CA THR A 4 9.72 -9.04 -2.67
C THR A 4 9.32 -9.84 -3.90
N ILE A 5 9.49 -9.24 -5.08
CA ILE A 5 9.33 -9.92 -6.37
C ILE A 5 10.66 -9.87 -7.08
N THR A 6 11.17 -11.01 -7.53
CA THR A 6 12.37 -11.05 -8.37
C THR A 6 12.13 -10.29 -9.67
N LYS A 7 13.06 -9.41 -10.04
CA LYS A 7 12.98 -8.68 -11.31
C LYS A 7 13.37 -9.63 -12.44
N SER A 8 12.40 -10.01 -13.25
CA SER A 8 12.59 -10.84 -14.44
C SER A 8 11.59 -10.41 -15.52
N ASP A 9 11.92 -10.68 -16.79
CA ASP A 9 11.01 -10.39 -17.90
C ASP A 9 9.70 -11.17 -17.76
N LYS A 10 9.76 -12.39 -17.21
CA LYS A 10 8.58 -13.20 -16.86
C LYS A 10 7.68 -12.46 -15.87
N ASN A 11 8.23 -11.97 -14.75
CA ASN A 11 7.45 -11.27 -13.74
C ASN A 11 6.92 -9.93 -14.25
N LEU A 12 7.67 -9.21 -15.10
CA LEU A 12 7.19 -8.00 -15.76
C LEU A 12 5.99 -8.30 -16.68
N LYS A 13 6.03 -9.40 -17.44
CA LYS A 13 4.91 -9.82 -18.28
C LYS A 13 3.68 -10.16 -17.44
N ILE A 14 3.84 -10.92 -16.36
CA ILE A 14 2.74 -11.24 -15.44
C ILE A 14 2.14 -9.96 -14.82
N LEU A 15 2.97 -9.01 -14.39
CA LEU A 15 2.48 -7.73 -13.85
C LEU A 15 1.67 -6.94 -14.88
N ASN A 16 2.08 -6.97 -16.15
CA ASN A 16 1.30 -6.36 -17.24
C ASN A 16 -0.01 -7.13 -17.48
N ASN A 17 0.01 -8.46 -17.44
CA ASN A 17 -1.20 -9.28 -17.57
C ASN A 17 -2.22 -9.00 -16.46
N LEU A 18 -1.79 -8.67 -15.25
CA LEU A 18 -2.69 -8.23 -14.18
C LEU A 18 -3.48 -6.96 -14.56
N ILE A 19 -2.87 -6.09 -15.37
CA ILE A 19 -3.53 -4.87 -15.89
C ILE A 19 -4.43 -5.22 -17.07
N VAL A 20 -3.90 -5.95 -18.06
CA VAL A 20 -4.63 -6.31 -19.29
C VAL A 20 -5.90 -7.11 -18.98
N ASN A 21 -5.85 -8.01 -17.99
CA ASN A 21 -7.00 -8.80 -17.56
C ASN A 21 -7.94 -8.04 -16.58
N GLY A 22 -7.70 -6.75 -16.34
CA GLY A 22 -8.60 -5.88 -15.58
C GLY A 22 -8.62 -6.12 -14.05
N PHE A 23 -7.70 -6.92 -13.50
CA PHE A 23 -7.58 -7.09 -12.04
C PHE A 23 -7.05 -5.82 -11.37
N TYR A 24 -6.14 -5.13 -12.04
CA TYR A 24 -5.48 -3.92 -11.57
C TYR A 24 -5.47 -2.83 -12.64
N ASN A 25 -5.43 -1.58 -12.21
CA ASN A 25 -5.12 -0.41 -13.01
C ASN A 25 -3.76 0.14 -12.55
N GLY A 26 -3.00 0.80 -13.42
CA GLY A 26 -1.74 1.43 -13.03
C GLY A 26 -0.66 1.33 -14.10
N TYR A 27 0.60 1.27 -13.68
CA TYR A 27 1.74 1.16 -14.60
C TYR A 27 2.78 0.17 -14.09
N VAL A 28 3.47 -0.47 -15.02
CA VAL A 28 4.60 -1.36 -14.75
C VAL A 28 5.82 -0.83 -15.48
N GLY A 29 6.80 -0.35 -14.73
CA GLY A 29 8.10 0.11 -15.24
C GLY A 29 9.25 -0.73 -14.73
N THR A 30 10.44 -0.54 -15.32
CA THR A 30 11.65 -1.30 -15.00
C THR A 30 12.28 -0.94 -13.64
N LYS A 31 12.00 0.26 -13.12
CA LYS A 31 12.49 0.73 -11.82
C LYS A 31 11.42 0.73 -10.75
N LYS A 32 10.16 0.90 -11.15
CA LYS A 32 9.02 1.01 -10.25
C LYS A 32 7.76 0.55 -10.98
N PHE A 33 6.85 -0.08 -10.25
CA PHE A 33 5.48 -0.29 -10.70
C PHE A 33 4.51 0.21 -9.63
N GLU A 34 3.31 0.55 -10.07
CA GLU A 34 2.22 0.99 -9.20
C GLU A 34 0.92 0.37 -9.69
N LEU A 35 0.29 -0.42 -8.84
CA LEU A 35 -0.92 -1.18 -9.16
C LEU A 35 -2.02 -0.83 -8.16
N MET A 36 -3.21 -0.57 -8.68
CA MET A 36 -4.42 -0.28 -7.94
C MET A 36 -5.47 -1.28 -8.33
N ARG A 37 -5.99 -2.06 -7.39
CA ARG A 37 -7.06 -3.02 -7.68
C ARG A 37 -8.26 -2.32 -8.31
N ASN A 38 -8.78 -2.91 -9.38
CA ASN A 38 -9.93 -2.38 -10.10
C ASN A 38 -11.24 -2.72 -9.35
N ARG A 39 -11.45 -2.07 -8.20
CA ARG A 39 -12.65 -2.20 -7.37
C ARG A 39 -12.97 -0.86 -6.74
N PHE A 40 -14.23 -0.43 -6.77
CA PHE A 40 -14.66 0.78 -6.06
C PHE A 40 -15.32 0.42 -4.72
N PRO A 41 -15.04 1.15 -3.63
CA PRO A 41 -13.99 2.16 -3.47
C PRO A 41 -12.61 1.51 -3.22
N ASN A 42 -11.56 1.98 -3.90
CA ASN A 42 -10.19 1.59 -3.61
C ASN A 42 -9.29 2.82 -3.49
N ASN A 43 -8.85 3.07 -2.25
CA ASN A 43 -7.95 4.17 -1.90
C ASN A 43 -6.53 3.69 -1.60
N HIS A 44 -6.18 2.48 -2.04
CA HIS A 44 -4.87 1.88 -1.79
C HIS A 44 -4.19 1.48 -3.09
N ARG A 45 -2.87 1.38 -3.02
CA ARG A 45 -2.00 0.98 -4.11
C ARG A 45 -0.90 0.06 -3.61
N ILE A 46 -0.51 -0.88 -4.45
CA ILE A 46 0.71 -1.66 -4.32
C ILE A 46 1.78 -0.97 -5.15
N ILE A 47 2.93 -0.72 -4.56
CA ILE A 47 4.09 -0.12 -5.20
C ILE A 47 5.23 -1.11 -5.11
N GLY A 48 5.82 -1.48 -6.24
CA GLY A 48 7.11 -2.16 -6.27
C GLY A 48 8.21 -1.16 -6.58
N ILE A 49 9.24 -1.06 -5.74
CA ILE A 49 10.42 -0.23 -5.98
C ILE A 49 11.63 -1.13 -6.13
N SER A 50 12.36 -1.00 -7.24
CA SER A 50 13.57 -1.80 -7.49
C SER A 50 14.64 -1.49 -6.43
N ASN A 51 15.13 -2.52 -5.76
CA ASN A 51 16.24 -2.46 -4.81
C ASN A 51 17.48 -3.16 -5.41
N ASP A 52 18.60 -2.44 -5.47
CA ASP A 52 19.95 -2.88 -5.93
C ASP A 52 20.00 -3.83 -7.14
N GLY A 53 19.00 -3.71 -8.04
CA GLY A 53 18.96 -4.36 -9.36
C GLY A 53 18.28 -5.72 -9.45
N LYS A 54 18.04 -6.44 -8.33
CA LYS A 54 17.54 -7.83 -8.38
C LYS A 54 16.07 -8.01 -8.04
N ASN A 55 15.52 -7.20 -7.14
CA ASN A 55 14.17 -7.40 -6.62
C ASN A 55 13.37 -6.10 -6.59
N TYR A 56 12.05 -6.21 -6.68
CA TYR A 56 11.11 -5.17 -6.29
C TYR A 56 10.71 -5.35 -4.82
N ASP A 57 10.94 -4.33 -4.02
CA ASP A 57 10.39 -4.24 -2.67
C ASP A 57 8.93 -3.81 -2.77
N LEU A 58 8.03 -4.66 -2.26
CA LEU A 58 6.60 -4.36 -2.23
C LEU A 58 6.28 -3.43 -1.06
N LYS A 59 5.55 -2.37 -1.38
CA LYS A 59 4.97 -1.42 -0.42
C LYS A 59 3.48 -1.31 -0.69
N PHE A 60 2.70 -1.29 0.38
CA PHE A 60 1.29 -0.93 0.34
C PHE A 60 1.14 0.49 0.88
N ASP A 61 0.40 1.33 0.19
CA ASP A 61 0.23 2.73 0.57
C ASP A 61 -1.14 3.25 0.16
N PHE A 62 -1.57 4.36 0.78
CA PHE A 62 -2.74 5.08 0.32
C PHE A 62 -2.48 5.73 -1.03
N LYS A 63 -3.54 5.83 -1.83
CA LYS A 63 -3.56 6.60 -3.07
C LYS A 63 -3.46 8.09 -2.74
N SER A 64 -2.76 8.86 -3.56
CA SER A 64 -2.88 10.32 -3.52
C SER A 64 -4.31 10.74 -3.93
N PRO A 65 -4.95 11.70 -3.27
CA PRO A 65 -4.41 12.62 -2.25
C PRO A 65 -4.50 12.11 -0.80
N LEU A 66 -5.16 10.97 -0.55
CA LEU A 66 -5.42 10.46 0.80
C LEU A 66 -4.13 10.24 1.61
N ASN A 67 -3.04 9.76 0.97
CA ASN A 67 -1.74 9.64 1.65
C ASN A 67 -1.24 10.97 2.22
N ILE A 68 -1.37 12.05 1.44
CA ILE A 68 -0.96 13.40 1.86
C ILE A 68 -1.88 13.88 2.99
N ALA A 69 -3.20 13.67 2.84
CA ALA A 69 -4.18 14.04 3.84
C ALA A 69 -3.95 13.33 5.19
N VAL A 70 -3.69 12.02 5.19
CA VAL A 70 -3.41 11.24 6.40
C VAL A 70 -2.15 11.75 7.09
N LYS A 71 -1.07 11.99 6.34
CA LYS A 71 0.18 12.55 6.90
C LYS A 71 -0.05 13.93 7.51
N PHE A 72 -0.75 14.80 6.80
CA PHE A 72 -1.07 16.14 7.27
C PHE A 72 -1.94 16.12 8.53
N LEU A 73 -2.98 15.30 8.56
CA LEU A 73 -3.85 15.12 9.73
C LEU A 73 -3.09 14.56 10.94
N LEU A 74 -2.17 13.61 10.74
CA LEU A 74 -1.33 13.10 11.81
C LEU A 74 -0.41 14.20 12.38
N THR A 75 0.26 14.97 11.52
CA THR A 75 1.11 16.09 11.96
C THR A 75 0.30 17.12 12.74
N LEU A 76 -0.87 17.50 12.24
CA LEU A 76 -1.75 18.47 12.88
C LEU A 76 -2.32 17.92 14.20
N GLY A 77 -2.70 16.65 14.26
CA GLY A 77 -3.17 15.97 15.48
C GLY A 77 -2.10 15.92 16.57
N ILE A 78 -0.83 15.69 16.21
CA ILE A 78 0.30 15.75 17.14
C ILE A 78 0.47 17.16 17.70
N LEU A 79 0.43 18.19 16.84
CA LEU A 79 0.57 19.58 17.27
C LEU A 79 -0.52 19.99 18.26
N ILE A 80 -1.79 19.66 17.95
CA ILE A 80 -2.92 19.91 18.84
C ILE A 80 -2.77 19.15 20.16
N SER A 81 -2.28 17.90 20.11
CA SER A 81 -2.03 17.10 21.31
C SER A 81 -1.02 17.76 22.24
N ILE A 82 0.09 18.28 21.70
CA ILE A 82 1.11 18.98 22.48
C ILE A 82 0.52 20.23 23.15
N ILE A 83 -0.20 21.06 22.39
CA ILE A 83 -0.85 22.28 22.93
C ILE A 83 -1.85 21.93 24.03
N SER A 84 -2.62 20.85 23.84
CA SER A 84 -3.61 20.39 24.81
C SER A 84 -2.96 19.90 26.11
N LEU A 85 -1.83 19.18 26.02
CA LEU A 85 -1.07 18.73 27.18
C LEU A 85 -0.53 19.90 28.01
N ILE A 86 -0.03 20.95 27.36
CA ILE A 86 0.42 22.18 28.03
C ILE A 86 -0.73 22.83 28.84
N LYS A 87 -1.95 22.77 28.32
CA LYS A 87 -3.16 23.26 29.01
C LYS A 87 -3.72 22.28 30.06
N GLY A 88 -3.04 21.17 30.32
CA GLY A 88 -3.49 20.13 31.25
C GLY A 88 -4.66 19.28 30.75
N ASN A 89 -5.07 19.41 29.49
CA ASN A 89 -6.15 18.62 28.91
C ASN A 89 -5.59 17.36 28.23
N TRP A 90 -5.80 16.21 28.87
CA TRP A 90 -5.34 14.90 28.40
C TRP A 90 -6.30 14.22 27.43
N ILE A 91 -7.55 14.69 27.35
CA ILE A 91 -8.61 14.04 26.56
C ILE A 91 -8.25 14.05 25.07
N LEU A 92 -7.81 15.20 24.54
CA LEU A 92 -7.46 15.33 23.12
C LEU A 92 -6.32 14.39 22.69
N PRO A 93 -5.17 14.33 23.40
CA PRO A 93 -4.12 13.34 23.12
C PRO A 93 -4.63 11.89 23.12
N ILE A 94 -5.47 11.52 24.10
CA ILE A 94 -6.03 10.16 24.18
C ILE A 94 -6.88 9.85 22.95
N VAL A 95 -7.76 10.78 22.56
CA VAL A 95 -8.60 10.63 21.36
C VAL A 95 -7.74 10.48 20.11
N VAL A 96 -6.70 11.30 19.95
CA VAL A 96 -5.78 11.24 18.81
C VAL A 96 -5.07 9.87 18.74
N VAL A 97 -4.60 9.35 19.89
CA VAL A 97 -3.95 8.03 19.95
C VAL A 97 -4.93 6.91 19.58
N ILE A 98 -6.13 6.90 20.15
CA ILE A 98 -7.15 5.88 19.85
C ILE A 98 -7.50 5.90 18.35
N PHE A 99 -7.73 7.09 17.79
CA PHE A 99 -8.08 7.23 16.38
C PHE A 99 -6.94 6.78 15.47
N GLY A 100 -5.69 7.13 15.82
CA GLY A 100 -4.49 6.67 15.12
C GLY A 100 -4.37 5.15 15.11
N LEU A 101 -4.62 4.48 16.25
CA LEU A 101 -4.60 3.02 16.33
C LEU A 101 -5.66 2.36 15.44
N ILE A 102 -6.89 2.89 15.44
CA ILE A 102 -7.98 2.38 14.59
C ILE A 102 -7.58 2.44 13.11
N ILE A 103 -7.05 3.58 12.66
CA ILE A 103 -6.58 3.76 11.27
C ILE A 103 -5.45 2.79 10.94
N LEU A 104 -4.48 2.62 11.84
CA LEU A 104 -3.35 1.71 11.64
C LEU A 104 -3.81 0.25 11.52
N ILE A 105 -4.76 -0.18 12.35
CA ILE A 105 -5.31 -1.54 12.31
C ILE A 105 -6.07 -1.77 11.01
N ASP A 106 -6.97 -0.85 10.62
CA ASP A 106 -7.71 -0.95 9.36
C ASP A 106 -6.77 -1.01 8.15
N PHE A 107 -5.73 -0.16 8.14
CA PHE A 107 -4.71 -0.17 7.11
C PHE A 107 -3.98 -1.51 7.04
N LYS A 108 -3.54 -2.05 8.17
CA LYS A 108 -2.84 -3.35 8.25
C LYS A 108 -3.71 -4.52 7.77
N LEU A 109 -4.99 -4.50 8.10
CA LEU A 109 -5.95 -5.51 7.65
C LEU A 109 -6.15 -5.44 6.13
N LYS A 110 -6.27 -4.23 5.58
CA LYS A 110 -6.41 -4.02 4.12
C LYS A 110 -5.13 -4.36 3.37
N GLU A 111 -3.96 -3.99 3.91
CA GLU A 111 -2.65 -4.37 3.39
C GLU A 111 -2.55 -5.89 3.25
N LYS A 112 -2.84 -6.64 4.32
CA LYS A 112 -2.76 -8.11 4.31
C LYS A 112 -3.69 -8.73 3.27
N LYS A 113 -4.95 -8.27 3.21
CA LYS A 113 -5.94 -8.77 2.25
C LYS A 113 -5.50 -8.53 0.80
N GLU A 114 -5.01 -7.33 0.51
CA GLU A 114 -4.66 -6.94 -0.84
C GLU A 114 -3.37 -7.61 -1.31
N ILE A 115 -2.38 -7.73 -0.42
CA ILE A 115 -1.14 -8.45 -0.69
C ILE A 115 -1.41 -9.94 -0.95
N ASN A 116 -2.25 -10.60 -0.13
CA ASN A 116 -2.62 -11.99 -0.38
C ASN A 116 -3.30 -12.16 -1.75
N PHE A 117 -4.29 -11.33 -2.07
CA PHE A 117 -4.98 -11.38 -3.36
C PHE A 117 -4.02 -11.17 -4.53
N PHE A 118 -3.10 -10.21 -4.41
CA PHE A 118 -2.08 -9.93 -5.40
C PHE A 118 -1.15 -11.13 -5.62
N THR A 119 -0.61 -11.70 -4.53
CA THR A 119 0.27 -12.87 -4.59
C THR A 119 -0.45 -14.09 -5.18
N ASP A 120 -1.71 -14.34 -4.79
CA ASP A 120 -2.51 -15.43 -5.33
C ASP A 120 -2.68 -15.29 -6.86
N LYS A 121 -2.96 -14.08 -7.34
CA LYS A 121 -3.09 -13.82 -8.78
C LYS A 121 -1.75 -13.94 -9.52
N LEU A 122 -0.66 -13.45 -8.94
CA LEU A 122 0.67 -13.68 -9.50
C LEU A 122 0.98 -15.17 -9.67
N LEU A 123 0.70 -15.97 -8.65
CA LEU A 123 0.94 -17.42 -8.70
C LEU A 123 0.09 -18.13 -9.76
N VAL A 124 -1.18 -17.76 -9.90
CA VAL A 124 -2.06 -18.30 -10.94
C VAL A 124 -1.49 -18.03 -12.33
N PHE A 125 -1.14 -16.78 -12.63
CA PHE A 125 -0.56 -16.44 -13.94
C PHE A 125 0.80 -17.10 -14.18
N HIS A 126 1.61 -17.25 -13.13
CA HIS A 126 2.89 -17.95 -13.26
C HIS A 126 2.69 -19.42 -13.66
N LYS A 127 1.68 -20.10 -13.11
CA LYS A 127 1.35 -21.49 -13.49
C LYS A 127 0.73 -21.58 -14.89
N THR A 128 -0.15 -20.65 -15.26
CA THR A 128 -0.86 -20.72 -16.55
C THR A 128 0.01 -20.35 -17.75
N GLU A 129 1.01 -19.47 -17.60
CA GLU A 129 1.83 -19.00 -18.73
C GLU A 129 3.18 -19.72 -18.89
N PHE A 130 3.66 -20.43 -17.87
CA PHE A 130 5.04 -20.94 -17.84
C PHE A 130 5.20 -22.38 -17.30
N GLU A 131 4.10 -23.07 -16.96
CA GLU A 131 4.03 -24.54 -16.86
C GLU A 131 3.23 -25.07 -18.06
#